data_AF-A0A1H8WLX6-F1
#
_entry.id   AF-A0A1H8WLX6-F1
#
_cell.length_a   1.000
_cell.length_b   1.000
_cell.length_c   1.000
_cell.angle_alpha   90.00
_cell.angle_beta   90.00
_cell.angle_gamma   90.00
#
_symmetry.space_group_name_H-M   'P 1'
#
loop_
_entity.id
_entity.type
_entity.pdbx_description
1 polymer ?
#
loop_
_entity_poly.entity_id
_entity_poly.type
_entity_poly.pdbx_seq_one_letter_code
_entity_poly.pdbx_strand_id
1 'polypeptide(L)'
;MNDIHDAVRSLLAERPRYAKEAVVDTATRDQQMSDYGTDSLYAERARSLRRLEQKIENSTVSGDDLMLVAEAVLRYELNKAVEQSPKQVSAMR
;
A
#
# COMPACT_ATOMS: atom_id res chain seq x y z
N MET A 1 17.59 8.69 0.37
CA MET A 1 16.23 8.87 0.92
C MET A 1 15.40 9.87 0.12
N ASN A 2 15.99 10.93 -0.46
CA ASN A 2 15.25 11.91 -1.28
C ASN A 2 14.61 11.33 -2.55
N ASP A 3 15.29 10.41 -3.25
CA ASP A 3 14.78 9.88 -4.53
C ASP A 3 13.44 9.15 -4.42
N ILE A 4 13.23 8.38 -3.34
CA ILE A 4 11.95 7.69 -3.11
C ILE A 4 10.85 8.70 -2.75
N HIS A 5 11.14 9.70 -1.92
CA HIS A 5 10.17 10.72 -1.55
C HIS A 5 9.76 11.57 -2.76
N ASP A 6 10.70 11.93 -3.62
CA ASP A 6 10.43 12.70 -4.83
C ASP A 6 9.64 11.87 -5.86
N ALA A 7 9.96 10.59 -6.02
CA ALA A 7 9.17 9.68 -6.84
C ALA A 7 7.72 9.55 -6.34
N VAL A 8 7.52 9.41 -5.03
CA VAL A 8 6.18 9.35 -4.43
C VAL A 8 5.44 10.67 -4.60
N ARG A 9 6.11 11.82 -4.42
CA ARG A 9 5.51 13.13 -4.68
C ARG A 9 5.06 13.27 -6.14
N SER A 10 5.90 12.88 -7.11
CA SER A 10 5.53 12.88 -8.53
C SER A 10 4.33 11.95 -8.79
N LEU A 11 4.33 10.76 -8.19
CA LEU A 11 3.22 9.82 -8.30
C LEU A 11 1.91 10.40 -7.75
N LEU A 12 1.96 11.06 -6.59
CA LEU A 12 0.79 11.71 -5.99
C LEU A 12 0.29 12.90 -6.82
N ALA A 13 1.19 13.62 -7.50
CA ALA A 13 0.82 14.72 -8.39
C ALA A 13 0.21 14.23 -9.71
N GLU A 14 0.77 13.18 -10.30
CA GLU A 14 0.40 12.70 -11.64
C GLU A 14 -0.69 11.63 -11.62
N ARG A 15 -0.68 10.76 -10.61
CA ARG A 15 -1.53 9.56 -10.52
C ARG A 15 -2.08 9.30 -9.11
N PRO A 16 -2.74 10.29 -8.46
CA PRO A 16 -3.22 10.16 -7.09
C PRO A 16 -4.21 9.00 -6.91
N ARG A 17 -5.03 8.71 -7.93
CA ARG A 17 -5.97 7.57 -7.90
C ARG A 17 -5.29 6.23 -7.76
N TYR A 18 -4.14 6.05 -8.42
CA TYR A 18 -3.37 4.81 -8.34
C TYR A 18 -2.72 4.65 -6.96
N ALA A 19 -2.15 5.73 -6.39
CA ALA A 19 -1.63 5.71 -5.03
C ALA A 19 -2.74 5.38 -4.01
N LYS A 20 -3.92 5.98 -4.17
CA LYS A 20 -5.09 5.66 -3.34
C LYS A 20 -5.47 4.18 -3.45
N GLU A 21 -5.58 3.65 -4.67
CA GLU A 21 -5.93 2.25 -4.90
C GLU A 21 -4.97 1.30 -4.18
N ALA A 22 -3.65 1.54 -4.31
CA ALA A 22 -2.63 0.75 -3.63
C ALA A 22 -2.76 0.80 -2.10
N VAL A 23 -3.01 1.98 -1.54
CA VAL A 23 -3.22 2.18 -0.09
C VAL A 23 -4.47 1.43 0.38
N VAL A 24 -5.57 1.47 -0.37
CA VAL A 24 -6.84 0.80 -0.01
C VAL A 24 -6.72 -0.71 -0.08
N ASP A 25 -6.11 -1.26 -1.13
CA ASP A 25 -5.87 -2.71 -1.25
C ASP A 25 -5.01 -3.20 -0.08
N THR A 26 -3.89 -2.53 0.15
CA THR A 26 -2.96 -2.90 1.24
C THR A 26 -3.64 -2.81 2.60
N ALA A 27 -4.42 -1.76 2.87
CA ALA A 27 -5.17 -1.61 4.12
C ALA A 27 -6.19 -2.75 4.32
N THR A 28 -6.86 -3.15 3.24
CA THR A 28 -7.86 -4.23 3.28
C THR A 28 -7.21 -5.56 3.59
N ARG A 29 -6.06 -5.86 2.98
CA ARG A 29 -5.29 -7.08 3.27
C ARG A 29 -4.74 -7.08 4.69
N ASP A 30 -4.23 -5.97 5.18
CA ASP A 30 -3.76 -5.87 6.57
C ASP A 30 -4.91 -6.09 7.56
N GLN A 31 -6.10 -5.55 7.28
CA GLN A 31 -7.29 -5.82 8.09
C GLN A 31 -7.66 -7.30 8.08
N GLN A 32 -7.69 -7.94 6.91
CA GLN A 32 -7.97 -9.37 6.80
C GLN A 32 -6.95 -10.21 7.58
N MET A 33 -5.65 -9.91 7.49
CA MET A 33 -4.61 -10.60 8.25
C MET A 33 -4.83 -10.45 9.75
N SER A 34 -5.20 -9.25 10.22
CA SER A 34 -5.58 -9.04 11.62
C SER A 34 -6.80 -9.87 12.03
N ASP A 35 -7.83 -9.92 11.19
CA ASP A 35 -9.09 -10.61 11.49
C ASP A 35 -8.89 -12.14 11.58
N TYR A 36 -7.90 -12.69 10.89
CA TYR A 36 -7.50 -14.11 11.01
C TYR A 36 -6.67 -14.43 12.26
N GLY A 37 -6.58 -13.51 13.22
CA GLY A 37 -5.87 -13.70 14.49
C GLY A 37 -4.37 -13.40 14.42
N THR A 38 -3.91 -12.82 13.32
CA THR A 38 -2.51 -12.47 13.11
C THR A 38 -2.24 -11.05 13.63
N ASP A 39 -1.55 -10.94 14.76
CA ASP A 39 -0.84 -9.76 15.28
C ASP A 39 -1.55 -8.38 15.27
N SER A 40 -1.61 -7.73 16.45
CA SER A 40 -2.07 -6.33 16.60
C SER A 40 -1.38 -5.32 15.66
N LEU A 41 -0.16 -5.63 15.17
CA LEU A 41 0.56 -4.79 14.22
C LEU A 41 -0.17 -4.64 12.87
N TYR A 42 -0.85 -5.68 12.38
CA TYR A 42 -1.60 -5.58 11.12
C TYR A 42 -2.82 -4.66 11.26
N ALA A 43 -3.52 -4.71 12.39
CA ALA A 43 -4.62 -3.78 12.68
C ALA A 43 -4.15 -2.31 12.76
N GLU A 44 -2.97 -2.07 13.32
CA GLU A 44 -2.39 -0.73 13.39
C GLU A 44 -1.97 -0.20 12.01
N ARG A 45 -1.34 -1.06 11.18
CA ARG A 45 -0.99 -0.72 9.81
C ARG A 45 -2.22 -0.43 8.95
N ALA A 46 -3.26 -1.26 9.03
CA ALA A 46 -4.53 -1.04 8.35
C ALA A 46 -5.12 0.34 8.70
N ARG A 47 -5.16 0.70 9.99
CA ARG A 47 -5.64 2.01 10.45
C ARG A 47 -4.78 3.17 9.94
N SER A 48 -3.46 2.99 9.89
CA SER A 48 -2.53 4.01 9.37
C SER A 48 -2.73 4.24 7.87
N LEU A 49 -2.91 3.17 7.10
CA LEU A 49 -3.22 3.24 5.68
C LEU A 49 -4.60 3.85 5.41
N ARG A 50 -5.62 3.59 6.24
CA ARG A 50 -6.93 4.28 6.15
C ARG A 50 -6.83 5.79 6.39
N ARG A 51 -6.00 6.23 7.33
CA ARG A 51 -5.72 7.67 7.50
C ARG A 51 -5.00 8.24 6.27
N LEU A 52 -4.08 7.48 5.70
CA LEU A 52 -3.36 7.88 4.49
C LEU A 52 -4.28 8.00 3.27
N GLU A 53 -5.24 7.08 3.11
CA GLU A 53 -6.29 7.16 2.08
C GLU A 53 -6.99 8.53 2.14
N GLN A 54 -7.45 8.93 3.34
CA GLN A 54 -8.09 10.23 3.55
C GLN A 54 -7.17 11.41 3.25
N LYS A 55 -5.88 11.31 3.57
CA LYS A 55 -4.90 12.36 3.23
C LYS A 55 -4.68 12.48 1.73
N ILE A 56 -4.64 11.37 1.00
CA ILE A 56 -4.54 11.38 -0.47
C ILE A 56 -5.79 12.02 -1.08
N GLU A 57 -6.98 11.64 -0.63
CA GLU A 57 -8.24 12.24 -1.09
C GLU A 57 -8.29 13.76 -0.88
N ASN A 58 -7.81 14.21 0.28
CA ASN A 58 -7.80 15.62 0.65
C ASN A 58 -6.55 16.37 0.13
N SER A 59 -5.63 15.70 -0.56
CA SER A 59 -4.34 16.28 -1.01
C SER A 59 -3.52 16.90 0.13
N THR A 60 -3.53 16.28 1.32
CA THR A 60 -2.85 16.73 2.55
C THR A 60 -1.70 15.81 3.00
N VAL A 61 -1.19 14.97 2.10
CA VAL A 61 -0.05 14.07 2.35
C VAL A 61 1.20 14.89 2.71
N SER A 62 1.81 14.61 3.86
CA SER A 62 3.04 15.27 4.31
C SER A 62 4.29 14.45 3.96
N GLY A 63 5.48 15.01 4.22
CA GLY A 63 6.75 14.31 4.02
C GLY A 63 6.85 12.99 4.80
N ASP A 64 6.29 12.95 6.01
CA ASP A 64 6.33 11.77 6.89
C ASP A 64 5.45 10.62 6.36
N ASP A 65 4.43 10.95 5.57
CA ASP A 65 3.53 9.98 4.96
C ASP A 65 4.15 9.27 3.75
N LEU A 66 5.16 9.86 3.11
CA LEU A 66 5.69 9.40 1.82
C LEU A 66 6.26 7.98 1.90
N MET A 67 6.89 7.63 3.02
CA MET A 67 7.41 6.28 3.23
C MET A 67 6.28 5.24 3.29
N LEU A 68 5.18 5.57 3.95
CA LEU A 68 4.03 4.69 4.06
C LEU A 68 3.30 4.53 2.72
N VAL A 69 3.23 5.59 1.90
CA VAL A 69 2.73 5.50 0.52
C VAL A 69 3.61 4.58 -0.31
N ALA A 70 4.94 4.73 -0.23
CA ALA A 70 5.88 3.89 -0.97
C ALA A 70 5.72 2.41 -0.60
N GLU A 71 5.63 2.10 0.70
CA GLU A 71 5.41 0.72 1.17
C GLU A 71 4.11 0.15 0.62
N ALA A 72 3.00 0.90 0.67
CA ALA A 72 1.71 0.45 0.15
C ALA A 72 1.76 0.15 -1.35
N VAL A 73 2.39 1.03 -2.14
CA VAL A 73 2.55 0.84 -3.60
C VAL A 73 3.38 -0.39 -3.92
N LEU A 74 4.51 -0.59 -3.23
CA LEU A 74 5.35 -1.77 -3.44
C LEU A 74 4.61 -3.07 -3.10
N ARG A 75 3.88 -3.09 -1.98
CA ARG A 75 3.10 -4.27 -1.57
C ARG A 75 1.97 -4.57 -2.56
N TYR A 76 1.28 -3.53 -3.03
CA TYR A 76 0.22 -3.66 -4.03
C TYR A 76 0.73 -4.25 -5.35
N GLU A 77 1.86 -3.75 -5.87
CA GLU A 77 2.46 -4.29 -7.10
C GLU A 77 2.98 -5.71 -6.92
N LEU A 78 3.55 -6.04 -5.75
CA LEU A 78 3.93 -7.42 -5.43
C LEU A 78 2.72 -8.36 -5.43
N ASN A 79 1.60 -7.96 -4.81
CA ASN A 79 0.38 -8.75 -4.78
C ASN A 79 -0.17 -9.01 -6.19
N LYS A 80 -0.20 -7.97 -7.03
CA LYS A 80 -0.60 -8.12 -8.44
C LYS A 80 0.28 -9.10 -9.19
N ALA A 81 1.60 -9.00 -9.02
CA ALA A 81 2.54 -9.90 -9.69
C ALA A 81 2.32 -11.37 -9.28
N VAL A 82 2.04 -11.62 -7.99
CA VAL A 82 1.71 -12.95 -7.47
C VAL A 82 0.41 -13.48 -8.08
N GLU A 83 -0.65 -12.66 -8.12
CA GLU A 83 -1.95 -13.05 -8.69
C GLU A 83 -1.89 -13.31 -10.20
N GLN A 84 -1.04 -12.59 -10.92
CA GLN A 84 -0.83 -12.76 -12.36
C GLN A 84 0.08 -13.93 -12.72
N SER A 85 0.83 -14.49 -11.76
CA SER A 85 1.68 -15.67 -11.93
C SER A 85 1.19 -16.94 -11.23
N PRO A 86 -0.05 -17.46 -11.45
CA PRO A 86 -0.45 -18.75 -10.89
C PRO A 86 0.43 -19.92 -11.38
N LYS A 87 1.05 -19.75 -12.56
CA LYS A 87 1.81 -20.80 -13.26
C LYS A 87 3.18 -21.12 -12.66
N GLN A 88 3.76 -20.27 -11.80
CA GLN A 88 5.02 -20.59 -11.11
C GLN A 88 4.82 -21.36 -9.80
N VAL A 89 3.69 -21.14 -9.11
CA VAL A 89 3.40 -21.80 -7.82
C VAL A 89 2.92 -23.25 -8.00
N SER A 90 2.26 -23.57 -9.12
CA SER A 90 1.87 -24.96 -9.43
C SER A 90 3.03 -25.84 -9.93
N ALA A 91 4.15 -25.25 -10.36
CA ALA A 91 5.31 -26.01 -10.85
C ALA A 91 6.32 -26.41 -9.74
N MET A 92 6.11 -25.93 -8.50
CA MET A 92 6.92 -26.26 -7.32
C MET A 92 6.20 -27.22 -6.33
N ARG A 93 5.05 -27.81 -6.71
CA ARG A 93 4.37 -28.85 -5.95
C ARG A 93 4.52 -30.21 -6.59
#